data_AF-A0A918Y6R8-F1
#
_entry.id   AF-A0A918Y6R8-F1
#
_cell.length_a   1.000
_cell.length_b   1.000
_cell.length_c   1.000
_cell.angle_alpha   90.00
_cell.angle_beta   90.00
_cell.angle_gamma   90.00
#
_symmetry.space_group_name_H-M   'P 1'
#
loop_
_entity.id
_entity.type
_entity.pdbx_description
1 polymer ?
#
loop_
_entity_poly.entity_id
_entity_poly.type
_entity_poly.pdbx_seq_one_letter_code
_entity_poly.pdbx_strand_id
1 'polypeptide(L)'
;MRKGNLTSYDRTVHLDAEFATVLGRVREAPAGQGFGVLTEIDITATLKAKLDHEMVDYVILGACNPALAHRVLETDRSIGLLLPCNVVVRRDGTAPP
;
A
#
# COMPACT_ATOMS: atom_id res chain seq x y z
N MET A 1 13.83 19.37 14.16
CA MET A 1 12.97 19.31 15.37
C MET A 1 11.59 18.78 14.96
N ARG A 2 11.28 17.50 15.20
CA ARG A 2 9.89 16.99 15.09
C ARG A 2 9.30 16.97 16.51
N LYS A 3 8.53 18.00 16.86
CA LYS A 3 7.71 18.01 18.09
C LYS A 3 6.30 17.60 17.69
N GLY A 4 5.84 16.48 18.22
CA GLY A 4 4.49 15.95 18.01
C GLY A 4 4.51 14.45 18.23
N ASN A 5 3.89 13.99 19.31
CA ASN A 5 3.69 12.59 19.60
C ASN A 5 2.77 12.00 18.52
N LEU A 6 3.34 11.46 17.44
CA LEU A 6 2.60 10.85 16.34
C LEU A 6 2.60 9.34 16.54
N THR A 7 1.54 8.83 17.16
CA THR A 7 1.21 7.41 17.08
C THR A 7 0.92 7.11 15.61
N SER A 8 1.86 6.45 14.93
CA SER A 8 1.69 6.01 13.55
C SER A 8 0.84 4.73 13.54
N TYR A 9 -0.12 4.67 12.62
CA TYR A 9 -0.95 3.48 12.38
C TYR A 9 -0.26 2.49 11.42
N ASP A 10 0.92 2.83 10.92
CA ASP A 10 1.60 2.14 9.86
C ASP A 10 3.00 1.69 10.27
N ARG A 11 3.61 0.86 9.41
CA ARG A 11 5.02 0.53 9.51
C ARG A 11 5.69 0.98 8.22
N THR A 12 6.39 2.11 8.29
CA THR A 12 7.07 2.69 7.13
C THR A 12 8.53 2.23 7.05
N VAL A 13 9.01 1.99 5.83
CA VAL A 13 10.43 1.90 5.51
C VAL A 13 10.73 2.86 4.36
N HIS A 14 11.83 3.60 4.45
CA HIS A 14 12.28 4.50 3.41
C HIS A 14 13.41 3.84 2.61
N LEU A 15 13.33 3.92 1.29
CA LEU A 15 14.29 3.32 0.37
C LEU A 15 14.82 4.39 -0.57
N ASP A 16 16.14 4.44 -0.73
CA ASP A 16 16.80 5.34 -1.66
C ASP A 16 16.92 4.64 -3.04
N ALA A 17 15.81 4.59 -3.76
CA ALA A 17 15.68 3.89 -5.04
C ALA A 17 14.50 4.43 -5.86
N GLU A 18 14.54 4.18 -7.17
CA GLU A 18 13.47 4.59 -8.10
C GLU A 18 12.12 3.94 -7.77
N PHE A 19 11.05 4.73 -7.87
CA PHE A 19 9.69 4.31 -7.52
C PHE A 19 9.28 3.01 -8.22
N ALA A 20 9.47 2.94 -9.55
CA ALA A 20 9.11 1.77 -10.34
C ALA A 20 9.88 0.51 -9.89
N THR A 21 11.16 0.66 -9.53
CA THR A 21 11.97 -0.44 -9.01
C THR A 21 11.48 -0.90 -7.64
N VAL A 22 11.19 0.03 -6.73
CA VAL A 22 10.64 -0.31 -5.40
C VAL A 22 9.28 -0.99 -5.54
N LEU A 23 8.38 -0.44 -6.35
CA LEU A 23 7.05 -0.99 -6.56
C LEU A 23 7.13 -2.43 -7.12
N GLY A 24 8.00 -2.69 -8.10
CA GLY A 24 8.26 -4.05 -8.59
C GLY A 24 8.71 -5.00 -7.49
N ARG A 25 9.71 -4.61 -6.69
CA ARG A 25 10.22 -5.42 -5.56
C ARG A 25 9.13 -5.69 -4.52
N VAL A 26 8.33 -4.69 -4.18
CA VAL A 26 7.26 -4.81 -3.17
C VAL A 26 6.12 -5.71 -3.65
N ARG A 27 5.82 -5.74 -4.96
CA ARG A 27 4.84 -6.68 -5.52
C ARG A 27 5.27 -8.14 -5.36
N GLU A 28 6.56 -8.42 -5.51
CA GLU A 28 7.09 -9.79 -5.52
C GLU A 28 7.49 -10.29 -4.12
N ALA A 29 7.99 -9.42 -3.25
CA ALA A 29 8.54 -9.79 -1.94
C ALA A 29 7.60 -10.63 -1.04
N PRO A 30 6.26 -10.39 -1.00
CA PRO A 30 5.37 -11.15 -0.12
C PRO A 30 5.18 -12.62 -0.54
N ALA A 31 5.48 -12.98 -1.80
CA ALA A 31 5.23 -14.33 -2.35
C ALA A 31 5.93 -15.44 -1.56
N GLY A 32 7.17 -15.20 -1.12
CA GLY A 32 7.94 -16.16 -0.32
C GLY A 32 7.34 -16.46 1.06
N GLN A 33 6.37 -15.66 1.52
CA GLN A 33 5.65 -15.83 2.79
C GLN A 33 4.19 -16.29 2.57
N GLY A 34 3.84 -16.73 1.35
CA GLY A 34 2.49 -17.18 1.00
C GLY A 34 1.47 -16.05 0.81
N PHE A 35 1.93 -14.81 0.66
CA PHE A 35 1.09 -13.68 0.30
C PHE A 35 1.11 -13.45 -1.21
N GLY A 36 -0.03 -13.10 -1.80
CA GLY A 36 -0.15 -12.60 -3.17
C GLY A 36 -0.74 -11.21 -3.22
N VAL A 37 -0.51 -10.47 -4.30
CA VAL A 37 -1.18 -9.19 -4.58
C VAL A 37 -2.49 -9.49 -5.30
N LEU A 38 -3.62 -9.10 -4.70
CA LEU A 38 -4.97 -9.30 -5.25
C LEU A 38 -5.48 -8.06 -6.00
N THR A 39 -5.09 -6.88 -5.53
CA THR A 39 -5.54 -5.61 -6.08
C THR A 39 -4.39 -4.63 -6.16
N GLU A 40 -4.50 -3.72 -7.11
CA GLU A 40 -3.60 -2.60 -7.27
C GLU A 40 -4.42 -1.36 -7.62
N ILE A 41 -4.17 -0.27 -6.89
CA ILE A 41 -4.84 1.00 -7.08
C ILE A 41 -3.77 2.06 -7.31
N ASP A 42 -3.70 2.58 -8.52
CA ASP A 42 -2.89 3.74 -8.86
C ASP A 42 -3.65 5.02 -8.50
N ILE A 43 -3.30 5.60 -7.35
CA ILE A 43 -3.95 6.81 -6.82
C ILE A 43 -3.57 8.02 -7.67
N THR A 44 -2.32 8.13 -8.10
CA THR A 44 -1.83 9.22 -8.95
C THR A 44 -2.63 9.29 -10.24
N ALA A 45 -2.72 8.18 -10.97
CA ALA A 45 -3.50 8.10 -12.21
C ALA A 45 -4.99 8.34 -11.97
N THR A 46 -5.56 7.82 -10.88
CA THR A 46 -6.97 8.00 -10.54
C THR A 46 -7.31 9.46 -10.28
N LEU A 47 -6.52 10.16 -9.46
CA LEU A 47 -6.77 11.56 -9.12
C LEU A 47 -6.59 12.47 -10.35
N LYS A 48 -5.58 12.20 -11.19
CA LYS A 48 -5.43 12.91 -12.47
C LYS A 48 -6.65 12.70 -13.36
N ALA A 49 -7.10 11.46 -13.56
CA ALA A 49 -8.20 11.16 -14.46
C ALA A 49 -9.57 11.67 -13.97
N LYS A 50 -9.79 11.75 -12.65
CA LYS A 50 -11.09 12.10 -12.08
C LYS A 50 -11.21 13.55 -11.65
N LEU A 51 -10.10 14.16 -11.24
CA LEU A 51 -10.08 15.49 -10.63
C LEU A 51 -9.08 16.44 -11.30
N ASP A 52 -8.35 15.99 -12.34
CA ASP A 52 -7.24 16.71 -12.96
C ASP A 52 -6.16 17.16 -11.94
N HIS A 53 -6.01 16.39 -10.86
CA HIS A 53 -5.08 16.70 -9.78
C HIS A 53 -3.74 16.00 -9.99
N GLU A 54 -2.66 16.78 -10.00
CA GLU A 54 -1.27 16.28 -10.04
C GLU A 54 -0.81 15.84 -8.64
N MET A 55 -0.24 14.63 -8.56
CA MET A 55 0.28 14.05 -7.32
C MET A 55 1.61 13.34 -7.60
N VAL A 56 2.48 13.22 -6.60
CA VAL A 56 3.61 12.28 -6.67
C VAL A 56 3.12 10.84 -6.82
N ASP A 57 3.99 9.97 -7.31
CA ASP A 57 3.72 8.54 -7.47
C ASP A 57 3.20 7.92 -6.17
N TYR A 58 2.02 7.31 -6.23
CA TYR A 58 1.30 6.75 -5.10
C TYR A 58 0.46 5.55 -5.55
N VAL A 59 0.85 4.35 -5.11
CA VAL A 59 0.15 3.09 -5.40
C VAL A 59 -0.19 2.37 -4.11
N ILE A 60 -1.40 1.81 -4.05
CA ILE A 60 -1.85 0.92 -2.97
C ILE A 60 -1.97 -0.49 -3.53
N LEU A 61 -1.25 -1.43 -2.93
CA LEU A 61 -1.34 -2.86 -3.22
C LEU A 61 -2.17 -3.55 -2.13
N GLY A 62 -3.10 -4.41 -2.54
CA GLY A 62 -3.82 -5.29 -1.65
C GLY A 62 -3.15 -6.65 -1.55
N ALA A 63 -2.34 -6.86 -0.51
CA ALA A 63 -1.66 -8.14 -0.26
C ALA A 63 -2.53 -9.06 0.61
N CYS A 64 -2.58 -10.35 0.27
CA CYS A 64 -3.37 -11.33 1.01
C CYS A 64 -2.69 -12.69 1.07
N ASN A 65 -2.70 -13.30 2.26
CA ASN A 65 -2.43 -14.72 2.44
C ASN A 65 -3.79 -15.44 2.63
N PRO A 66 -4.22 -16.29 1.69
CA PRO A 66 -5.53 -16.92 1.72
C PRO A 66 -5.80 -17.75 2.99
N ALA A 67 -4.78 -18.45 3.51
CA ALA A 67 -4.94 -19.27 4.71
C ALA A 67 -5.16 -18.39 5.96
N LEU A 68 -4.47 -17.25 6.06
CA LEU A 68 -4.69 -16.29 7.14
C LEU A 68 -6.06 -15.60 7.02
N ALA A 69 -6.40 -15.13 5.81
CA ALA A 69 -7.67 -14.47 5.53
C ALA A 69 -8.87 -15.39 5.84
N HIS A 70 -8.79 -16.66 5.43
CA HIS A 70 -9.82 -17.65 5.73
C HIS A 70 -10.00 -17.83 7.25
N ARG A 71 -8.91 -18.01 8.01
CA ARG A 71 -9.00 -18.18 9.47
C ARG A 71 -9.67 -17.00 10.17
N VAL A 72 -9.36 -15.77 9.75
CA VAL A 72 -9.95 -14.59 10.40
C VAL A 72 -11.42 -14.39 10.00
N LEU A 73 -11.78 -14.69 8.75
CA LEU A 73 -13.17 -14.63 8.27
C LEU A 73 -14.08 -15.67 8.95
N GLU A 74 -13.54 -16.84 9.27
CA GLU A 74 -14.26 -17.86 10.06
C GLU A 74 -14.50 -17.42 11.51
N THR A 75 -13.68 -16.51 12.04
CA THR A 75 -13.83 -15.97 13.39
C THR A 75 -14.82 -14.81 13.43
N ASP A 76 -14.69 -13.88 12.47
CA ASP A 76 -15.58 -12.73 12.32
C ASP A 76 -15.67 -12.32 10.84
N ARG A 77 -16.83 -12.51 10.22
CA ARG A 77 -17.04 -12.14 8.81
C ARG A 77 -16.94 -10.63 8.55
N SER A 78 -17.20 -9.79 9.55
CA SER A 78 -17.12 -8.34 9.41
C SER A 78 -15.70 -7.84 9.16
N ILE A 79 -14.68 -8.65 9.52
CA ILE A 79 -13.27 -8.35 9.27
C ILE A 79 -12.95 -8.19 7.77
N GLY A 80 -13.82 -8.66 6.87
CA GLY A 80 -13.71 -8.44 5.43
C GLY A 80 -13.58 -6.95 5.04
N LEU A 81 -14.10 -6.03 5.86
CA LEU A 81 -13.92 -4.57 5.70
C LEU A 81 -12.46 -4.11 5.80
N LEU A 82 -11.60 -4.93 6.42
CA LEU A 82 -10.17 -4.65 6.66
C LEU A 82 -9.26 -5.50 5.76
N LEU A 83 -9.82 -6.26 4.81
CA LEU A 83 -9.09 -7.07 3.84
C LEU A 83 -9.15 -6.42 2.44
N PRO A 84 -8.11 -6.60 1.60
CA PRO A 84 -6.81 -7.22 1.88
C PRO A 84 -5.88 -6.32 2.72
N CYS A 85 -4.72 -6.83 3.13
CA CYS A 85 -3.72 -6.03 3.83
C CYS A 85 -3.11 -5.00 2.88
N ASN A 86 -3.38 -3.72 3.14
CA ASN A 86 -2.86 -2.62 2.31
C ASN A 86 -1.34 -2.47 2.48
N VAL A 87 -0.64 -2.37 1.35
CA VAL A 87 0.77 -1.99 1.28
C VAL A 87 0.86 -0.75 0.38
N VAL A 88 1.31 0.36 0.93
CA VAL A 88 1.45 1.62 0.20
C VAL A 88 2.89 1.77 -0.29
N VAL A 89 3.04 2.03 -1.58
CA VAL A 89 4.30 2.47 -2.18
C VAL A 89 4.09 3.88 -2.71
N ARG A 90 4.90 4.83 -2.23
CA ARG A 90 4.80 6.23 -2.63
C ARG A 90 6.18 6.88 -2.66
N ARG A 91 6.36 7.88 -3.53
CA ARG A 91 7.54 8.76 -3.47
C ARG A 91 7.41 9.70 -2.26
N ASP A 92 8.51 9.98 -1.57
CA ASP A 92 8.56 11.04 -0.56
C ASP A 92 8.70 12.41 -1.25
N GLY A 93 7.92 13.40 -0.80
CA GLY A 93 7.89 14.75 -1.39
C GLY A 93 6.48 15.21 -1.76
N THR A 94 6.35 16.46 -2.19
CA THR A 94 5.11 17.01 -2.79
C THR A 94 5.19 16.95 -4.31
N ALA A 95 4.04 16.94 -4.99
CA ALA A 95 4.01 17.02 -6.44
C ALA A 95 4.72 18.30 -6.91
N PRO A 96 5.34 18.32 -8.11
CA PRO A 96 5.75 19.57 -8.72
C PRO A 96 4.52 20.49 -8.86
N PRO A 97 4.68 21.82 -8.70
CA PRO A 97 3.60 22.78 -8.86
C PRO A 97 3.04 22.81 -10.28
#